data_AF-A0AAV9E943-F1
#
_entry.id   AF-A0AAV9E943-F1
#
_cell.length_a   1.000
_cell.length_b   1.000
_cell.length_c   1.000
_cell.angle_alpha   90.00
_cell.angle_beta   90.00
_cell.angle_gamma   90.00
#
_symmetry.space_group_name_H-M   'P 1'
#
loop_
_entity.id
_entity.type
_entity.pdbx_description
1 polymer ?
#
loop_
_entity_poly.entity_id
_entity_poly.type
_entity_poly.pdbx_seq_one_letter_code
_entity_poly.pdbx_strand_id
1 'polypeptide(L)'
;MAEALGMGDSPTMWFPGVVAQYSLFRALHEKEIRIKGSLTTFQFFLIATTSSFAYYIIPNYLFPSISALSFICWIWRDSITAQIIGSGRKGLGIGSFSLDWTAIVSFLGNPLAMPVFTLVNMMAGFILIVYIITPIAYWTNAYNAKRFPIFSLNVYDEDGNIYNVSRIINENKFEFDQTAYDNYSKIYLSSYNVYYHAFEFAGVAATIIHVAMYHGRDSSSLLEYSIGMWTCFDMYTPCVCDGSNYKSVKNICEPDKLPKGSPWSCPLERQSFMGNVIWGLVGPSNVFFPSGQYSKLFISFIIGALAPVPMWLLARRFPDKQWIKLINIPLILAGATGMPPATTLAGPSGDHASTPSPKGMPI
;
A
#
# COMPACT_ATOMS: atom_id res chain seq x y z
N MET A 1 -14.27 10.38 -18.39
CA MET A 1 -15.47 9.72 -17.82
C MET A 1 -16.32 10.72 -17.03
N ALA A 2 -15.77 11.49 -16.09
CA ALA A 2 -16.53 12.54 -15.37
C ALA A 2 -17.12 13.63 -16.29
N GLU A 3 -16.35 14.09 -17.28
CA GLU A 3 -16.76 15.11 -18.26
C GLU A 3 -17.82 14.59 -19.26
N ALA A 4 -17.78 13.29 -19.57
CA ALA A 4 -18.77 12.62 -20.43
C ALA A 4 -20.12 12.36 -19.70
N LEU A 5 -20.16 12.50 -18.38
CA LEU A 5 -21.34 12.22 -17.54
C LEU A 5 -22.13 13.49 -17.17
N GLY A 6 -21.80 14.65 -17.77
CA GLY A 6 -22.51 15.92 -17.55
C GLY A 6 -22.38 16.50 -16.13
N MET A 7 -21.40 16.01 -15.36
CA MET A 7 -21.12 16.53 -14.03
C MET A 7 -20.20 17.74 -14.18
N GLY A 8 -20.82 18.93 -14.22
CA GLY A 8 -20.12 20.20 -14.25
C GLY A 8 -19.14 20.35 -13.08
N ASP A 9 -18.16 21.21 -13.27
CA ASP A 9 -17.06 21.56 -12.37
C ASP A 9 -17.53 22.07 -10.99
N SER A 10 -18.16 21.23 -10.17
CA SER A 10 -18.43 21.56 -8.77
C SER A 10 -17.22 21.14 -7.92
N PRO A 11 -16.59 22.06 -7.19
CA PRO A 11 -15.47 21.74 -6.28
C PRO A 11 -15.90 20.92 -5.04
N THR A 12 -17.12 20.37 -5.02
CA THR A 12 -17.74 19.69 -3.88
C THR A 12 -17.93 18.18 -4.06
N MET A 13 -17.51 17.57 -5.17
CA MET A 13 -17.56 16.10 -5.30
C MET A 13 -16.35 15.44 -4.62
N TRP A 14 -16.46 15.22 -3.31
CA TRP A 14 -15.36 14.86 -2.42
C TRP A 14 -14.99 13.36 -2.37
N PHE A 15 -15.76 12.46 -3.00
CA PHE A 15 -15.53 11.00 -2.88
C PHE A 15 -15.61 10.27 -4.23
N PRO A 16 -14.47 10.01 -4.90
CA PRO A 16 -14.41 9.26 -6.16
C PRO A 16 -15.05 7.86 -6.09
N GLY A 17 -15.02 7.22 -4.92
CA GLY A 17 -15.62 5.90 -4.71
C GLY A 17 -17.16 5.89 -4.84
N VAL A 18 -17.82 6.99 -4.47
CA VAL A 18 -19.28 7.12 -4.55
C VAL A 18 -19.73 7.37 -5.99
N VAL A 19 -18.86 7.94 -6.84
CA VAL A 19 -19.15 8.19 -8.26
C VAL A 19 -19.45 6.89 -9.01
N ALA A 20 -18.70 5.82 -8.72
CA ALA A 20 -18.94 4.52 -9.34
C ALA A 20 -20.32 3.94 -8.95
N GLN A 21 -20.68 4.03 -7.66
CA GLN A 21 -21.98 3.57 -7.17
C GLN A 21 -23.12 4.42 -7.71
N TYR A 22 -22.97 5.73 -7.71
CA TYR A 22 -23.94 6.66 -8.26
C TYR A 22 -24.15 6.42 -9.77
N SER A 23 -23.07 6.21 -10.52
CA SER A 23 -23.13 5.90 -11.96
C SER A 23 -23.93 4.61 -12.21
N LEU A 24 -23.76 3.60 -11.35
CA LEU A 24 -24.56 2.36 -11.42
C LEU A 24 -26.04 2.62 -11.13
N PHE A 25 -26.37 3.33 -10.05
CA PHE A 25 -27.77 3.62 -9.71
C PHE A 25 -28.46 4.45 -10.80
N ARG A 26 -27.74 5.40 -11.39
CA ARG A 26 -28.20 6.22 -12.51
C ARG A 26 -28.45 5.37 -13.76
N ALA A 27 -27.54 4.45 -14.08
CA ALA A 27 -27.72 3.50 -15.18
C ALA A 27 -28.96 2.59 -15.02
N LEU A 28 -29.37 2.30 -13.78
CA LEU A 28 -30.52 1.44 -13.48
C LEU A 28 -31.86 2.19 -13.46
N HIS A 29 -31.87 3.46 -13.07
CA HIS A 29 -33.12 4.20 -12.79
C HIS A 29 -33.41 5.34 -13.77
N GLU A 30 -32.39 5.91 -14.42
CA GLU A 30 -32.57 7.05 -15.30
C GLU A 30 -33.01 6.59 -16.70
N LYS A 31 -34.08 7.21 -17.23
CA LYS A 31 -34.52 6.97 -18.60
C LYS A 31 -33.59 7.69 -19.57
N GLU A 32 -32.80 6.92 -20.30
CA GLU A 32 -31.77 7.45 -21.20
C GLU A 32 -32.34 7.88 -22.56
N ILE A 33 -31.90 9.05 -23.06
CA ILE A 33 -32.22 9.53 -24.40
C ILE A 33 -31.24 8.90 -25.38
N ARG A 34 -31.74 8.03 -26.26
CA ARG A 34 -30.89 7.24 -27.16
C ARG A 34 -30.39 8.05 -28.35
N ILE A 35 -29.07 8.21 -28.46
CA ILE A 35 -28.42 8.68 -29.69
C ILE A 35 -28.40 7.52 -30.71
N LYS A 36 -28.85 7.77 -31.95
CA LYS A 36 -28.97 6.76 -33.00
C LYS A 36 -27.58 6.18 -33.34
N GLY A 37 -27.41 4.87 -33.14
CA GLY A 37 -26.13 4.17 -33.36
C GLY A 37 -25.28 3.90 -32.11
N SER A 38 -25.66 4.43 -30.94
CA SER A 38 -24.98 4.13 -29.67
C SER A 38 -25.62 2.94 -28.93
N LEU A 39 -24.81 2.26 -28.12
CA LEU A 39 -25.29 1.38 -27.04
C LEU A 39 -25.98 2.22 -25.97
N THR A 40 -27.00 1.64 -25.31
CA THR A 40 -27.54 2.25 -24.08
C THR A 40 -26.57 2.02 -22.92
N THR A 41 -26.59 2.91 -21.93
CA THR A 41 -25.81 2.80 -20.70
C THR A 41 -26.08 1.46 -20.00
N PHE A 42 -27.34 0.99 -19.99
CA PHE A 42 -27.68 -0.32 -19.43
C PHE A 42 -27.13 -1.50 -20.25
N GLN A 43 -27.14 -1.41 -21.58
CA GLN A 43 -26.54 -2.44 -22.44
C GLN A 43 -25.03 -2.51 -22.23
N PHE A 44 -24.35 -1.37 -22.15
CA PHE A 44 -22.93 -1.30 -21.84
C PHE A 44 -22.63 -1.92 -20.47
N PHE A 45 -23.43 -1.60 -19.45
CA PHE A 45 -23.30 -2.18 -18.11
C PHE A 45 -23.40 -3.71 -18.10
N LEU A 46 -24.39 -4.28 -18.80
CA LEU A 46 -24.55 -5.74 -18.88
C LEU A 46 -23.38 -6.41 -19.62
N ILE A 47 -22.92 -5.81 -20.73
CA ILE A 47 -21.77 -6.31 -21.48
C ILE A 47 -20.51 -6.27 -20.61
N ALA A 48 -20.24 -5.14 -19.94
CA ALA A 48 -19.05 -4.97 -19.10
C ALA A 48 -19.06 -5.93 -17.90
N THR A 49 -20.20 -6.09 -17.23
CA THR A 49 -20.36 -6.99 -16.08
C THR A 49 -20.15 -8.45 -16.50
N THR A 50 -20.80 -8.89 -17.57
CA THR A 50 -20.70 -10.27 -18.07
C THR A 50 -19.29 -10.58 -18.57
N SER A 51 -18.67 -9.63 -19.29
CA SER A 51 -17.29 -9.77 -19.79
C SER A 51 -16.28 -9.81 -18.65
N SER A 52 -16.45 -8.96 -17.63
CA SER A 52 -15.58 -8.96 -16.45
C SER A 52 -15.72 -10.27 -15.67
N PHE A 53 -16.94 -10.77 -15.48
CA PHE A 53 -17.20 -12.06 -14.83
C PHE A 53 -16.51 -13.21 -15.57
N ALA A 54 -16.64 -13.28 -16.90
CA ALA A 54 -15.97 -14.28 -17.70
C ALA A 54 -14.43 -14.14 -17.64
N TYR A 55 -13.92 -12.90 -17.66
CA TYR A 55 -12.49 -12.62 -17.61
C TYR A 55 -11.87 -13.07 -16.29
N TYR A 56 -12.53 -12.85 -15.14
CA TYR A 56 -11.96 -13.20 -13.83
C TYR A 56 -11.68 -14.70 -13.64
N ILE A 57 -12.33 -15.58 -14.40
CA ILE A 57 -12.01 -17.02 -14.40
C ILE A 57 -10.58 -17.27 -14.90
N ILE A 58 -10.10 -16.44 -15.84
CA ILE A 58 -8.80 -16.62 -16.48
C ILE A 58 -7.64 -16.40 -15.48
N PRO A 59 -7.45 -15.22 -14.86
CA PRO A 59 -6.34 -15.01 -13.96
C PRO A 59 -6.50 -15.73 -12.62
N ASN A 60 -7.72 -16.07 -12.18
CA ASN A 60 -7.90 -16.71 -10.87
C ASN A 60 -7.88 -18.25 -10.91
N TYR A 61 -8.27 -18.87 -12.02
CA TYR A 61 -8.40 -20.33 -12.09
C TYR A 61 -7.56 -20.96 -13.20
N LEU A 62 -7.59 -20.43 -14.43
CA LEU A 62 -6.91 -21.06 -15.56
C LEU A 62 -5.41 -20.74 -15.63
N PHE A 63 -5.05 -19.46 -15.51
CA PHE A 63 -3.68 -18.98 -15.66
C PHE A 63 -3.29 -17.95 -14.58
N PRO A 64 -3.05 -18.39 -13.34
CA PRO A 64 -2.63 -17.52 -12.24
C PRO A 64 -1.34 -16.73 -12.47
N SER A 65 -0.49 -17.15 -13.41
CA SER A 65 0.75 -16.44 -13.76
C SER A 65 0.50 -15.09 -14.42
N ILE A 66 -0.68 -14.86 -15.01
CA ILE A 66 -1.02 -13.62 -15.73
C ILE A 66 -1.18 -12.41 -14.79
N SER A 67 -1.37 -12.64 -13.49
CA SER A 67 -1.44 -11.54 -12.51
C SER A 67 -0.08 -10.97 -12.13
N ALA A 68 1.03 -11.57 -12.57
CA ALA A 68 2.38 -11.00 -12.44
C ALA A 68 3.33 -11.52 -13.53
N LEU A 69 3.26 -10.91 -14.72
CA LEU A 69 4.17 -11.14 -15.84
C LEU A 69 5.46 -10.34 -15.63
N SER A 70 6.46 -10.96 -15.00
CA SER A 70 7.76 -10.35 -14.71
C SER A 70 8.78 -10.61 -15.82
N PHE A 71 8.84 -9.71 -16.83
CA PHE A 71 9.71 -9.89 -18.01
C PHE A 71 11.20 -10.00 -17.66
N ILE A 72 11.66 -9.23 -16.67
CA ILE A 72 13.07 -9.26 -16.23
C ILE A 72 13.46 -10.66 -15.72
N CYS A 73 12.55 -11.34 -15.01
CA CYS A 73 12.79 -12.69 -14.51
C CYS A 73 12.84 -13.74 -15.64
N TRP A 74 12.20 -13.48 -16.79
CA TRP A 74 12.26 -14.38 -17.95
C TRP A 74 13.57 -14.25 -18.72
N ILE A 75 14.07 -13.02 -18.86
CA ILE A 75 15.34 -12.75 -19.55
C ILE A 75 16.53 -13.26 -18.70
N TRP A 76 16.51 -13.01 -17.39
CA TRP A 76 17.58 -13.42 -16.48
C TRP A 76 17.08 -14.42 -15.44
N ARG A 77 16.92 -15.68 -15.87
CA ARG A 77 16.40 -16.76 -15.04
C ARG A 77 17.33 -17.10 -13.86
N ASP A 78 18.64 -17.13 -14.09
CA ASP A 78 19.60 -17.69 -13.11
C ASP A 78 20.16 -16.66 -12.13
N SER A 79 19.84 -15.37 -12.29
CA SER A 79 20.35 -14.31 -11.42
C SER A 79 19.40 -13.99 -10.29
N ILE A 80 19.84 -14.24 -9.05
CA ILE A 80 19.08 -13.91 -7.83
C ILE A 80 18.79 -12.40 -7.77
N THR A 81 19.74 -11.56 -8.13
CA THR A 81 19.56 -10.10 -8.14
C THR A 81 18.51 -9.67 -9.15
N ALA A 82 18.50 -10.27 -10.35
CA ALA A 82 17.48 -9.99 -11.36
C ALA A 82 16.09 -10.46 -10.91
N GLN A 83 15.99 -11.56 -10.17
CA GLN A 83 14.73 -12.02 -9.59
C GLN A 83 14.22 -11.07 -8.49
N ILE A 84 15.10 -10.59 -7.61
CA ILE A 84 14.74 -9.63 -6.56
C ILE A 84 14.25 -8.29 -7.15
N ILE A 85 14.89 -7.84 -8.23
CA ILE A 85 14.52 -6.58 -8.90
C ILE A 85 13.26 -6.75 -9.75
N GLY A 86 13.16 -7.85 -10.49
CA GLY A 86 12.13 -8.06 -11.49
C GLY A 86 10.82 -8.66 -10.98
N SER A 87 10.85 -9.40 -9.87
CA SER A 87 9.68 -10.15 -9.41
C SER A 87 8.57 -9.21 -8.93
N GLY A 88 7.39 -9.28 -9.56
CA GLY A 88 6.21 -8.49 -9.17
C GLY A 88 5.51 -8.95 -7.89
N ARG A 89 5.84 -10.13 -7.36
CA ARG A 89 5.20 -10.69 -6.16
C ARG A 89 6.12 -10.81 -4.94
N LYS A 90 7.43 -10.99 -5.16
CA LYS A 90 8.41 -11.20 -4.09
C LYS A 90 9.56 -10.19 -4.13
N GLY A 91 9.50 -9.25 -5.06
CA GLY A 91 10.57 -8.29 -5.33
C GLY A 91 10.03 -6.90 -5.60
N LEU A 92 10.89 -6.08 -6.21
CA LEU A 92 10.59 -4.69 -6.53
C LEU A 92 9.58 -4.55 -7.69
N GLY A 93 9.45 -5.57 -8.54
CA GLY A 93 8.51 -5.58 -9.66
C GLY A 93 8.89 -4.71 -10.84
N ILE A 94 10.17 -4.36 -11.02
CA ILE A 94 10.62 -3.62 -12.20
C ILE A 94 10.35 -4.46 -13.45
N GLY A 95 9.63 -3.90 -14.42
CA GLY A 95 9.25 -4.61 -15.65
C GLY A 95 8.25 -5.76 -15.42
N SER A 96 7.54 -5.74 -14.29
CA SER A 96 6.43 -6.66 -14.04
C SER A 96 5.09 -6.01 -14.38
N PHE A 97 4.24 -6.74 -15.11
CA PHE A 97 2.90 -6.28 -15.49
C PHE A 97 1.85 -7.27 -15.01
N SER A 98 0.72 -6.76 -14.52
CA SER A 98 -0.45 -7.59 -14.23
C SER A 98 -1.49 -7.34 -15.32
N LEU A 99 -2.08 -8.40 -15.88
CA LEU A 99 -3.33 -8.28 -16.65
C LEU A 99 -4.57 -8.59 -15.80
N ASP A 100 -4.38 -8.92 -14.52
CA ASP A 100 -5.47 -9.13 -13.59
C ASP A 100 -5.91 -7.80 -12.97
N TRP A 101 -7.15 -7.41 -13.26
CA TRP A 101 -7.74 -6.19 -12.73
C TRP A 101 -7.83 -6.20 -11.21
N THR A 102 -8.08 -7.35 -10.58
CA THR A 102 -8.11 -7.44 -9.11
C THR A 102 -6.75 -7.08 -8.52
N ALA A 103 -5.66 -7.64 -9.07
CA ALA A 103 -4.32 -7.34 -8.63
C ALA A 103 -3.94 -5.85 -8.81
N ILE A 104 -4.48 -5.19 -9.85
CA ILE A 104 -4.26 -3.76 -10.10
C ILE A 104 -5.02 -2.89 -9.08
N VAL A 105 -6.30 -3.17 -8.84
CA VAL A 105 -7.15 -2.33 -7.97
C VAL A 105 -7.03 -2.65 -6.48
N SER A 106 -6.43 -3.78 -6.12
CA SER A 106 -6.25 -4.22 -4.73
C SER A 106 -5.49 -3.20 -3.87
N PHE A 107 -4.78 -2.25 -4.50
CA PHE A 107 -3.89 -1.35 -3.80
C PHE A 107 -4.20 0.15 -4.00
N LEU A 108 -4.23 0.64 -5.25
CA LEU A 108 -4.48 2.06 -5.54
C LEU A 108 -5.97 2.44 -5.48
N GLY A 109 -6.85 1.51 -5.10
CA GLY A 109 -8.29 1.63 -5.31
C GLY A 109 -8.63 1.54 -6.79
N ASN A 110 -9.77 2.12 -7.20
CA ASN A 110 -10.19 2.09 -8.59
C ASN A 110 -9.53 3.23 -9.39
N PRO A 111 -8.50 2.98 -10.21
CA PRO A 111 -7.80 4.04 -10.95
C PRO A 111 -8.70 4.69 -12.01
N LEU A 112 -9.79 4.04 -12.44
CA LEU A 112 -10.75 4.61 -13.39
C LEU A 112 -11.60 5.72 -12.77
N ALA A 113 -11.76 5.70 -11.44
CA ALA A 113 -12.51 6.71 -10.71
C ALA A 113 -11.63 7.92 -10.34
N MET A 114 -10.31 7.78 -10.35
CA MET A 114 -9.39 8.82 -9.91
C MET A 114 -8.96 9.73 -11.08
N PRO A 115 -8.81 11.05 -10.86
CA PRO A 115 -8.22 11.94 -11.84
C PRO A 115 -6.79 11.55 -12.21
N VAL A 116 -6.41 11.76 -13.47
CA VAL A 116 -5.06 11.41 -13.98
C VAL A 116 -3.95 12.13 -13.21
N PHE A 117 -4.17 13.38 -12.79
CA PHE A 117 -3.15 14.11 -12.03
C PHE A 117 -2.86 13.43 -10.67
N THR A 118 -3.88 12.89 -10.00
CA THR A 118 -3.72 12.14 -8.74
C THR A 118 -2.86 10.91 -8.98
N LEU A 119 -3.17 10.15 -10.05
CA LEU A 119 -2.42 8.95 -10.40
C LEU A 119 -0.95 9.25 -10.68
N VAL A 120 -0.65 10.30 -11.44
CA VAL A 120 0.74 10.71 -11.75
C VAL A 120 1.52 11.10 -10.49
N ASN A 121 0.90 11.85 -9.57
CA ASN A 121 1.52 12.20 -8.29
C ASN A 121 1.80 10.95 -7.44
N MET A 122 0.84 10.04 -7.33
CA MET A 122 1.02 8.80 -6.58
C MET A 122 2.11 7.90 -7.20
N MET A 123 2.14 7.77 -8.53
CA MET A 123 3.18 7.02 -9.24
C MET A 123 4.57 7.61 -8.99
N ALA A 124 4.70 8.95 -8.95
CA ALA A 124 5.97 9.59 -8.61
C ALA A 124 6.45 9.19 -7.21
N GLY A 125 5.54 9.12 -6.24
CA GLY A 125 5.80 8.62 -4.89
C GLY A 125 6.25 7.17 -4.85
N PHE A 126 5.51 6.30 -5.55
CA PHE A 126 5.83 4.88 -5.67
C PHE A 126 7.23 4.65 -6.27
N ILE A 127 7.56 5.34 -7.37
CA ILE A 127 8.87 5.25 -8.01
C ILE A 127 9.97 5.70 -7.03
N LEU A 128 9.74 6.80 -6.31
CA LEU A 128 10.70 7.34 -5.38
C LEU A 128 11.02 6.37 -4.23
N ILE A 129 10.02 5.76 -3.60
CA ILE A 129 10.28 4.84 -2.48
C ILE A 129 10.73 3.46 -2.95
N VAL A 130 10.05 2.86 -3.92
CA VAL A 130 10.28 1.48 -4.33
C VAL A 130 11.51 1.39 -5.22
N TYR A 131 11.68 2.27 -6.20
CA TYR A 131 12.77 2.14 -7.19
C TYR A 131 14.01 2.96 -6.88
N ILE A 132 13.92 3.97 -6.01
CA ILE A 132 15.07 4.81 -5.66
C ILE A 132 15.51 4.53 -4.22
N ILE A 133 14.68 4.85 -3.23
CA ILE A 133 15.09 4.85 -1.81
C ILE A 133 15.35 3.43 -1.30
N THR A 134 14.44 2.48 -1.55
CA THR A 134 14.56 1.11 -1.03
C THR A 134 15.81 0.40 -1.55
N PRO A 135 16.09 0.40 -2.87
CA PRO A 135 17.38 0.02 -3.44
C PRO A 135 18.57 0.65 -2.71
N ILE A 136 18.65 1.98 -2.68
CA ILE A 136 19.80 2.69 -2.12
C ILE A 136 20.02 2.25 -0.67
N ALA A 137 18.97 2.18 0.13
CA ALA A 137 19.03 1.73 1.52
C ALA A 137 19.50 0.29 1.67
N TYR A 138 19.04 -0.61 0.80
CA TYR A 138 19.41 -2.02 0.85
C TYR A 138 20.88 -2.24 0.50
N TRP A 139 21.36 -1.61 -0.58
CA TRP A 139 22.75 -1.75 -1.03
C TRP A 139 23.74 -1.03 -0.11
N THR A 140 23.36 0.11 0.46
CA THR A 140 24.16 0.82 1.49
C THR A 140 24.09 0.17 2.88
N ASN A 141 23.32 -0.91 3.04
CA ASN A 141 23.11 -1.64 4.29
C ASN A 141 22.58 -0.75 5.44
N ALA A 142 21.72 0.22 5.12
CA ALA A 142 21.09 1.08 6.11
C ALA A 142 20.21 0.22 7.06
N TYR A 143 20.31 0.43 8.37
CA TYR A 143 19.58 -0.33 9.39
C TYR A 143 19.78 -1.86 9.33
N ASN A 144 20.98 -2.33 8.94
CA ASN A 144 21.28 -3.76 8.74
C ASN A 144 20.32 -4.43 7.73
N ALA A 145 19.90 -3.67 6.72
CA ALA A 145 18.99 -4.05 5.64
C ALA A 145 19.22 -5.46 5.09
N LYS A 146 20.48 -5.85 4.88
CA LYS A 146 20.84 -7.11 4.23
C LYS A 146 20.38 -8.35 5.02
N ARG A 147 20.12 -8.23 6.33
CA ARG A 147 19.62 -9.36 7.14
C ARG A 147 18.19 -9.76 6.78
N PHE A 148 17.41 -8.84 6.21
CA PHE A 148 15.99 -9.00 5.94
C PHE A 148 15.70 -8.96 4.43
N PRO A 149 14.51 -9.43 3.99
CA PRO A 149 14.07 -9.25 2.61
C PRO A 149 13.98 -7.76 2.24
N ILE A 150 14.39 -7.39 1.02
CA ILE A 150 14.39 -6.00 0.54
C ILE A 150 13.00 -5.35 0.57
N PHE A 151 11.95 -6.15 0.35
CA PHE A 151 10.58 -5.70 0.18
C PHE A 151 9.65 -6.57 1.05
N SER A 152 9.35 -6.10 2.27
CA SER A 152 8.42 -6.77 3.19
C SER A 152 7.91 -5.81 4.25
N LEU A 153 6.64 -5.95 4.67
CA LEU A 153 6.08 -5.21 5.80
C LEU A 153 6.06 -6.02 7.11
N ASN A 154 6.64 -7.22 7.11
CA ASN A 154 6.77 -7.99 8.34
C ASN A 154 7.74 -7.33 9.32
N VAL A 155 7.57 -7.67 10.59
CA VAL A 155 8.54 -7.42 11.67
C VAL A 155 9.43 -8.65 11.87
N TYR A 156 10.68 -8.40 12.21
CA TYR A 156 11.71 -9.42 12.34
C TYR A 156 12.37 -9.35 13.72
N ASP A 157 12.84 -10.51 14.19
CA ASP A 157 13.73 -10.58 15.34
C ASP A 157 15.15 -10.18 14.97
N GLU A 158 16.04 -10.15 15.96
CA GLU A 158 17.44 -9.85 15.71
C GLU A 158 17.97 -10.78 14.63
N ASP A 159 17.73 -12.09 14.71
CA ASP A 159 18.21 -13.12 13.79
C ASP A 159 17.74 -13.05 12.34
N GLY A 160 16.74 -12.22 12.04
CA GLY A 160 16.14 -12.14 10.71
C GLY A 160 15.01 -13.13 10.48
N ASN A 161 14.55 -13.82 11.54
CA ASN A 161 13.33 -14.60 11.50
C ASN A 161 12.13 -13.69 11.73
N ILE A 162 10.94 -14.15 11.34
CA ILE A 162 9.69 -13.44 11.63
C ILE A 162 9.52 -13.35 13.15
N TYR A 163 9.23 -12.15 13.65
CA TYR A 163 9.14 -11.89 15.10
C TYR A 163 8.07 -12.75 15.77
N ASN A 164 8.44 -13.49 16.83
CA ASN A 164 7.50 -14.30 17.57
C ASN A 164 6.83 -13.51 18.69
N VAL A 165 5.62 -13.01 18.41
CA VAL A 165 4.84 -12.17 19.32
C VAL A 165 4.43 -12.89 20.61
N SER A 166 4.20 -14.22 20.57
CA SER A 166 3.82 -14.99 21.75
C SER A 166 4.90 -14.99 22.84
N ARG A 167 6.16 -14.70 22.50
CA ARG A 167 7.27 -14.66 23.47
C ARG A 167 7.28 -13.40 24.34
N ILE A 168 6.60 -12.34 23.93
CA ILE A 168 6.59 -11.03 24.60
C ILE A 168 5.24 -10.68 25.22
N ILE A 169 4.28 -11.61 25.15
CA ILE A 169 2.96 -11.47 25.75
C ILE A 169 2.85 -12.48 26.88
N ASN A 170 2.36 -12.04 28.03
CA ASN A 170 1.97 -12.95 29.08
C ASN A 170 0.65 -13.63 28.70
N GLU A 171 0.67 -14.93 28.39
CA GLU A 171 -0.50 -15.71 27.94
C GLU A 171 -1.71 -15.61 28.89
N ASN A 172 -1.48 -15.37 30.19
CA ASN A 172 -2.55 -15.33 31.19
C ASN A 172 -3.23 -13.96 31.30
N LYS A 173 -2.52 -12.87 31.00
CA LYS A 173 -3.01 -11.50 31.16
C LYS A 173 -3.19 -10.75 29.84
N PHE A 174 -2.66 -11.29 28.73
CA PHE A 174 -2.55 -10.61 27.45
C PHE A 174 -1.89 -9.22 27.55
N GLU A 175 -0.99 -9.08 28.52
CA GLU A 175 -0.21 -7.86 28.76
C GLU A 175 1.19 -8.01 28.14
N PHE A 176 1.71 -6.90 27.65
CA PHE A 176 3.07 -6.81 27.14
C PHE A 176 4.11 -6.94 28.27
N ASP A 177 5.06 -7.86 28.11
CA ASP A 177 6.15 -8.09 29.07
C ASP A 177 7.46 -7.45 28.54
N GLN A 178 7.81 -6.31 29.12
CA GLN A 178 9.03 -5.57 28.78
C GLN A 178 10.31 -6.38 29.07
N THR A 179 10.33 -7.20 30.13
CA THR A 179 11.52 -7.98 30.49
C THR A 179 11.74 -9.12 29.50
N ALA A 180 10.66 -9.78 29.09
CA ALA A 180 10.72 -10.80 28.04
C ALA A 180 11.14 -10.20 26.68
N TYR A 181 10.65 -8.99 26.36
CA TYR A 181 11.05 -8.25 25.16
C TYR A 181 12.56 -7.94 25.13
N ASP A 182 13.07 -7.36 26.22
CA ASP A 182 14.50 -6.97 26.32
C ASP A 182 15.44 -8.18 26.30
N ASN A 183 14.99 -9.33 26.81
CA ASN A 183 15.75 -10.60 26.80
C ASN A 183 15.66 -11.35 25.46
N TYR A 184 14.56 -11.22 24.72
CA TYR A 184 14.37 -11.93 23.45
C TYR A 184 15.02 -11.20 22.28
N SER A 185 14.45 -10.08 21.86
CA SER A 185 15.01 -9.22 20.81
C SER A 185 14.16 -7.96 20.64
N LYS A 186 14.82 -6.87 20.24
CA LYS A 186 14.15 -5.68 19.75
C LYS A 186 13.49 -5.95 18.40
N ILE A 187 12.43 -5.21 18.08
CA ILE A 187 11.79 -5.31 16.75
C ILE A 187 12.71 -4.71 15.68
N TYR A 188 13.03 -5.52 14.67
CA TYR A 188 13.66 -5.06 13.45
C TYR A 188 12.65 -4.97 12.30
N LEU A 189 12.82 -3.93 11.49
CA LEU A 189 12.01 -3.65 10.32
C LEU A 189 12.88 -3.82 9.06
N SER A 190 12.27 -4.32 7.98
CA SER A 190 12.92 -4.34 6.67
C SER A 190 13.20 -2.91 6.17
N SER A 191 14.11 -2.74 5.22
CA SER A 191 14.39 -1.42 4.63
C SER A 191 13.13 -0.75 4.09
N TYR A 192 12.33 -1.48 3.31
CA TYR A 192 11.08 -0.94 2.79
C TYR A 192 10.14 -0.50 3.91
N ASN A 193 9.97 -1.32 4.96
CA ASN A 193 9.08 -1.02 6.07
C ASN A 193 9.53 0.24 6.86
N VAL A 194 10.83 0.45 7.02
CA VAL A 194 11.37 1.68 7.64
C VAL A 194 11.00 2.92 6.82
N TYR A 195 11.28 2.92 5.52
CA TYR A 195 10.97 4.10 4.69
C TYR A 195 9.48 4.26 4.45
N TYR A 196 8.71 3.18 4.42
CA TYR A 196 7.25 3.22 4.39
C TYR A 196 6.71 4.10 5.53
N HIS A 197 7.09 3.81 6.78
CA HIS A 197 6.66 4.58 7.94
C HIS A 197 7.22 6.02 7.91
N ALA A 198 8.44 6.22 7.41
CA ALA A 198 8.99 7.56 7.26
C ALA A 198 8.16 8.44 6.29
N PHE A 199 7.72 7.87 5.18
CA PHE A 199 6.88 8.55 4.19
C PHE A 199 5.46 8.78 4.70
N GLU A 200 4.91 7.84 5.46
CA GLU A 200 3.63 7.96 6.14
C GLU A 200 3.63 9.18 7.08
N PHE A 201 4.59 9.26 8.00
CA PHE A 201 4.77 10.43 8.88
C PHE A 201 4.97 11.75 8.13
N ALA A 202 5.76 11.72 7.05
CA ALA A 202 5.96 12.90 6.21
C ALA A 202 4.66 13.31 5.52
N GLY A 203 3.87 12.36 5.02
CA GLY A 203 2.60 12.57 4.36
C GLY A 203 1.58 13.24 5.26
N VAL A 204 1.52 12.87 6.54
CA VAL A 204 0.67 13.50 7.55
C VAL A 204 1.01 14.97 7.71
N ALA A 205 2.28 15.24 8.01
CA ALA A 205 2.76 16.60 8.22
C ALA A 205 2.56 17.45 6.96
N ALA A 206 2.83 16.89 5.79
CA ALA A 206 2.62 17.54 4.51
C ALA A 206 1.15 17.85 4.26
N THR A 207 0.23 16.94 4.60
CA THR A 207 -1.21 17.15 4.43
C THR A 207 -1.70 18.31 5.28
N ILE A 208 -1.31 18.33 6.57
CA ILE A 208 -1.66 19.41 7.49
C ILE A 208 -1.20 20.76 6.96
N ILE A 209 0.08 20.86 6.57
CA ILE A 209 0.65 22.12 6.06
C ILE A 209 0.03 22.49 4.71
N HIS A 210 -0.20 21.53 3.82
CA HIS A 210 -0.81 21.76 2.52
C HIS A 210 -2.23 22.33 2.68
N VAL A 211 -3.07 21.70 3.51
CA VAL A 211 -4.44 22.18 3.79
C VAL A 211 -4.39 23.58 4.41
N ALA A 212 -3.52 23.81 5.39
CA ALA A 212 -3.37 25.12 6.01
C ALA A 212 -2.97 26.22 5.01
N MET A 213 -2.07 25.92 4.08
CA MET A 213 -1.55 26.89 3.10
C MET A 213 -2.50 27.18 1.94
N TYR A 214 -3.26 26.18 1.48
CA TYR A 214 -4.15 26.31 0.32
C TYR A 214 -5.60 26.66 0.70
N HIS A 215 -6.07 26.29 1.91
CA HIS A 215 -7.48 26.40 2.31
C HIS A 215 -7.72 27.22 3.60
N GLY A 216 -6.75 28.03 4.05
CA GLY A 216 -6.63 28.65 5.39
C GLY A 216 -7.80 29.41 6.06
N ARG A 217 -9.03 29.44 5.51
CA ARG A 217 -10.26 29.87 6.22
C ARG A 217 -11.18 28.71 6.62
N ASP A 218 -11.18 27.60 5.89
CA ASP A 218 -11.93 26.36 6.21
C ASP A 218 -11.01 25.30 6.88
N SER A 219 -9.86 25.74 7.37
CA SER A 219 -8.78 24.84 7.79
C SER A 219 -9.08 24.05 9.07
N SER A 220 -9.93 24.53 9.99
CA SER A 220 -10.19 23.84 11.25
C SER A 220 -10.98 22.54 11.04
N SER A 221 -12.07 22.60 10.27
CA SER A 221 -12.85 21.41 9.93
C SER A 221 -12.06 20.45 9.04
N LEU A 222 -11.36 20.97 8.03
CA LEU A 222 -10.53 20.15 7.14
C LEU A 222 -9.35 19.50 7.87
N LEU A 223 -8.80 20.14 8.90
CA LEU A 223 -7.75 19.57 9.74
C LEU A 223 -8.30 18.45 10.63
N GLU A 224 -9.46 18.64 11.26
CA GLU A 224 -10.15 17.59 12.03
C GLU A 224 -10.47 16.37 11.14
N TYR A 225 -10.93 16.59 9.91
CA TYR A 225 -11.15 15.50 8.95
C TYR A 225 -9.87 14.84 8.45
N SER A 226 -8.79 15.61 8.23
CA SER A 226 -7.50 15.05 7.80
C SER A 226 -6.87 14.18 8.90
N ILE A 227 -6.97 14.63 10.16
CA ILE A 227 -6.56 13.86 11.34
C ILE A 227 -7.44 12.61 11.49
N GLY A 228 -8.76 12.74 11.32
CA GLY A 228 -9.70 11.61 11.38
C GLY A 228 -9.48 10.57 10.26
N MET A 229 -9.22 11.02 9.04
CA MET A 229 -8.88 10.15 7.91
C MET A 229 -7.56 9.43 8.16
N TRP A 230 -6.58 10.09 8.80
CA TRP A 230 -5.32 9.48 9.21
C TRP A 230 -5.48 8.46 10.34
N THR A 231 -6.30 8.72 11.36
CA THR A 231 -6.63 7.70 12.37
C THR A 231 -7.29 6.46 11.75
N CYS A 232 -7.94 6.60 10.60
CA CYS A 232 -8.49 5.49 9.81
C CYS A 232 -7.52 4.88 8.78
N PHE A 233 -6.44 5.58 8.39
CA PHE A 233 -5.45 5.10 7.42
C PHE A 233 -4.27 4.40 8.12
N ASP A 234 -3.81 4.92 9.27
CA ASP A 234 -2.81 4.30 10.14
C ASP A 234 -3.41 3.22 11.06
N MET A 235 -4.73 3.24 11.28
CA MET A 235 -5.42 1.96 11.44
C MET A 235 -5.37 1.28 10.08
N TYR A 236 -4.37 0.42 9.90
CA TYR A 236 -4.48 -0.76 9.06
C TYR A 236 -5.69 -1.64 9.37
N THR A 237 -6.66 -1.16 10.11
CA THR A 237 -7.99 -1.69 10.15
C THR A 237 -8.69 -1.05 8.94
N PRO A 238 -8.83 -1.73 7.78
CA PRO A 238 -10.16 -1.67 7.18
C PRO A 238 -11.07 -1.92 8.37
N CYS A 239 -11.95 -0.96 8.70
CA CYS A 239 -12.88 -1.02 9.83
C CYS A 239 -13.09 -2.46 10.24
N VAL A 240 -12.91 -2.84 11.51
CA VAL A 240 -13.17 -4.19 12.03
C VAL A 240 -14.55 -4.64 11.52
N CYS A 241 -14.55 -5.21 10.32
CA CYS A 241 -15.66 -5.47 9.41
C CYS A 241 -15.02 -6.40 8.36
N ASP A 242 -14.60 -7.59 8.77
CA ASP A 242 -15.55 -8.65 9.00
C ASP A 242 -14.80 -9.96 9.30
N GLY A 243 -14.34 -10.12 10.54
CA GLY A 243 -13.92 -11.43 11.04
C GLY A 243 -15.08 -12.45 11.09
N SER A 244 -16.30 -12.06 10.67
CA SER A 244 -17.47 -12.93 10.64
C SER A 244 -17.59 -13.72 9.33
N ASN A 245 -16.93 -13.31 8.23
CA ASN A 245 -17.06 -14.02 6.95
C ASN A 245 -16.25 -15.33 6.87
N TYR A 246 -15.20 -15.50 7.67
CA TYR A 246 -14.28 -16.65 7.56
C TYR A 246 -14.32 -17.62 8.75
N LYS A 247 -15.39 -17.63 9.55
CA LYS A 247 -15.51 -18.53 10.72
C LYS A 247 -15.64 -20.01 10.36
N SER A 248 -15.91 -20.34 9.09
CA SER A 248 -16.13 -21.71 8.64
C SER A 248 -14.84 -22.55 8.56
N VAL A 249 -13.67 -21.95 8.40
CA VAL A 249 -12.41 -22.67 8.19
C VAL A 249 -11.39 -22.29 9.24
N LYS A 250 -11.10 -23.23 10.14
CA LYS A 250 -10.11 -23.05 11.21
C LYS A 250 -8.72 -22.82 10.60
N ASN A 251 -7.99 -21.82 11.10
CA ASN A 251 -6.61 -21.50 10.72
C ASN A 251 -6.41 -21.05 9.25
N ILE A 252 -7.41 -20.45 8.60
CA ILE A 252 -7.31 -19.99 7.20
C ILE A 252 -6.17 -18.97 6.95
N CYS A 253 -5.77 -18.23 7.98
CA CYS A 253 -4.70 -17.24 7.91
C CYS A 253 -3.32 -17.77 8.36
N GLU A 254 -3.19 -19.07 8.64
CA GLU A 254 -1.94 -19.70 9.07
C GLU A 254 -1.42 -20.67 8.00
N PRO A 255 -0.53 -20.22 7.09
CA PRO A 255 -0.06 -21.03 5.96
C PRO A 255 0.56 -22.36 6.39
N ASP A 256 1.23 -22.39 7.54
CA ASP A 256 1.92 -23.58 8.07
C ASP A 256 0.96 -24.66 8.55
N LYS A 257 -0.29 -24.30 8.85
CA LYS A 257 -1.35 -25.22 9.30
C LYS A 257 -2.28 -25.65 8.16
N LEU A 258 -2.09 -25.10 6.96
CA LEU A 258 -2.87 -25.46 5.79
C LEU A 258 -2.25 -26.64 5.03
N PRO A 259 -3.05 -27.41 4.26
CA PRO A 259 -2.52 -28.43 3.37
C PRO A 259 -1.47 -27.84 2.43
N LYS A 260 -0.35 -28.55 2.23
CA LYS A 260 0.74 -28.10 1.34
C LYS A 260 0.16 -27.74 -0.03
N GLY A 261 0.30 -26.47 -0.41
CA GLY A 261 -0.21 -25.97 -1.69
C GLY A 261 -1.56 -25.24 -1.64
N SER A 262 -2.10 -24.94 -0.46
CA SER A 262 -3.30 -24.11 -0.36
C SER A 262 -3.09 -22.69 -0.91
N PRO A 263 -4.03 -22.14 -1.70
CA PRO A 263 -3.95 -20.77 -2.23
C PRO A 263 -4.27 -19.68 -1.19
N TRP A 264 -4.73 -20.06 0.00
CA TRP A 264 -5.28 -19.15 0.99
C TRP A 264 -4.17 -18.40 1.73
N SER A 265 -4.26 -17.08 1.68
CA SER A 265 -3.41 -16.15 2.41
C SER A 265 -4.25 -14.96 2.88
N CYS A 266 -3.98 -14.45 4.08
CA CYS A 266 -4.63 -13.25 4.64
C CYS A 266 -3.63 -12.08 4.70
N PRO A 267 -3.23 -11.50 3.55
CA PRO A 267 -2.15 -10.52 3.50
C PRO A 267 -2.51 -9.21 4.20
N LEU A 268 -3.76 -8.75 4.05
CA LEU A 268 -4.24 -7.50 4.65
C LEU A 268 -4.31 -7.64 6.17
N GLU A 269 -4.94 -8.71 6.67
CA GLU A 269 -5.06 -9.00 8.09
C GLU A 269 -3.69 -9.18 8.76
N ARG A 270 -2.75 -9.79 8.04
CA ARG A 270 -1.36 -9.94 8.50
C ARG A 270 -0.67 -8.58 8.60
N GLN A 271 -0.84 -7.70 7.60
CA GLN A 271 -0.31 -6.34 7.65
C GLN A 271 -0.90 -5.55 8.83
N SER A 272 -2.23 -5.64 9.03
CA SER A 272 -2.92 -5.07 10.19
C SER A 272 -2.36 -5.57 11.52
N PHE A 273 -2.18 -6.88 11.63
CA PHE A 273 -1.63 -7.50 12.83
C PHE A 273 -0.21 -7.00 13.11
N MET A 274 0.67 -6.93 12.10
CA MET A 274 2.03 -6.41 12.28
C MET A 274 2.03 -4.92 12.66
N GLY A 275 1.12 -4.12 12.09
CA GLY A 275 0.90 -2.74 12.52
C GLY A 275 0.52 -2.64 14.00
N ASN A 276 -0.41 -3.48 14.46
CA ASN A 276 -0.81 -3.56 15.87
C ASN A 276 0.34 -4.00 16.79
N VAL A 277 1.26 -4.83 16.33
CA VAL A 277 2.45 -5.20 17.12
C VAL A 277 3.35 -3.99 17.35
N ILE A 278 3.60 -3.19 16.30
CA ILE A 278 4.46 -1.98 16.36
C ILE A 278 3.79 -0.88 17.20
N TRP A 279 2.55 -0.53 16.87
CA TRP A 279 1.87 0.64 17.40
C TRP A 279 1.07 0.38 18.68
N GLY A 280 0.52 -0.83 18.82
CA GLY A 280 -0.31 -1.23 19.96
C GLY A 280 0.45 -1.97 21.04
N LEU A 281 1.02 -3.15 20.71
CA LEU A 281 1.59 -4.07 21.69
C LEU A 281 2.92 -3.58 22.26
N VAL A 282 3.92 -3.37 21.41
CA VAL A 282 5.24 -2.89 21.84
C VAL A 282 5.22 -1.38 22.09
N GLY A 283 4.38 -0.68 21.31
CA GLY A 283 4.15 0.74 21.42
C GLY A 283 5.27 1.57 20.77
N PRO A 284 4.95 2.81 20.38
CA PRO A 284 5.93 3.67 19.70
C PRO A 284 7.10 4.06 20.60
N SER A 285 6.92 4.07 21.94
CA SER A 285 7.97 4.43 22.91
C SER A 285 9.23 3.57 22.74
N ASN A 286 9.04 2.29 22.44
CA ASN A 286 10.10 1.30 22.30
C ASN A 286 10.70 1.22 20.89
N VAL A 287 9.95 1.67 19.88
CA VAL A 287 10.35 1.58 18.46
C VAL A 287 10.86 2.91 17.92
N PHE A 288 10.10 3.99 18.12
CA PHE A 288 10.29 5.28 17.47
C PHE A 288 10.66 6.45 18.42
N PHE A 289 10.33 6.42 19.71
CA PHE A 289 10.72 7.53 20.60
C PHE A 289 12.24 7.56 20.87
N PRO A 290 12.81 8.58 21.54
CA PRO A 290 14.27 8.81 21.57
C PRO A 290 15.16 7.62 22.01
N SER A 291 14.63 6.69 22.80
CA SER A 291 15.30 5.44 23.20
C SER A 291 15.15 4.27 22.20
N GLY A 292 14.27 4.41 21.21
CA GLY A 292 13.96 3.43 20.18
C GLY A 292 14.97 3.42 19.02
N GLN A 293 15.05 2.27 18.35
CA GLN A 293 15.99 2.03 17.23
C GLN A 293 15.71 2.91 16.01
N TYR A 294 14.45 3.33 15.83
CA TYR A 294 13.95 4.05 14.66
C TYR A 294 13.63 5.52 14.97
N SER A 295 14.24 6.09 16.00
CA SER A 295 13.96 7.47 16.43
C SER A 295 14.22 8.55 15.39
N LYS A 296 15.17 8.31 14.49
CA LYS A 296 15.48 9.21 13.37
C LYS A 296 14.35 9.34 12.36
N LEU A 297 13.38 8.42 12.33
CA LEU A 297 12.24 8.51 11.42
C LEU A 297 11.39 9.75 11.70
N PHE A 298 11.33 10.24 12.94
CA PHE A 298 10.56 11.45 13.26
C PHE A 298 11.04 12.71 12.55
N ILE A 299 12.29 12.74 12.05
CA ILE A 299 12.77 13.84 11.20
C ILE A 299 11.89 13.98 9.94
N SER A 300 11.27 12.90 9.48
CA SER A 300 10.38 12.93 8.33
C SER A 300 9.12 13.78 8.54
N PHE A 301 8.64 13.97 9.78
CA PHE A 301 7.56 14.94 10.07
C PHE A 301 7.98 16.36 9.69
N ILE A 302 9.21 16.75 10.02
CA ILE A 302 9.73 18.09 9.71
C ILE A 302 9.91 18.22 8.19
N ILE A 303 10.50 17.22 7.54
CA ILE A 303 10.67 17.20 6.08
C ILE A 303 9.31 17.28 5.38
N GLY A 304 8.34 16.48 5.83
CA GLY A 304 6.97 16.46 5.33
C GLY A 304 6.27 17.80 5.52
N ALA A 305 6.39 18.43 6.68
CA ALA A 305 5.82 19.76 6.94
C ALA A 305 6.42 20.83 6.01
N LEU A 306 7.73 20.76 5.73
CA LEU A 306 8.40 21.75 4.89
C LEU A 306 8.20 21.50 3.38
N ALA A 307 7.99 20.27 2.95
CA ALA A 307 7.95 19.91 1.53
C ALA A 307 6.84 20.62 0.70
N PRO A 308 5.61 20.87 1.21
CA PRO A 308 4.61 21.66 0.51
C PRO A 308 4.97 23.13 0.34
N VAL A 309 5.84 23.69 1.20
CA VAL A 309 6.10 25.14 1.26
C VAL A 309 6.80 25.67 0.00
N PRO A 310 7.90 25.06 -0.49
CA PRO A 310 8.49 25.46 -1.77
C PRO A 310 7.51 25.39 -2.93
N MET A 311 6.67 24.34 -2.96
CA MET A 311 5.71 24.14 -4.04
C MET A 311 4.63 25.22 -4.05
N TRP A 312 4.15 25.60 -2.87
CA TRP A 312 3.21 26.71 -2.68
C TRP A 312 3.83 28.07 -3.05
N LEU A 313 5.09 28.31 -2.66
CA LEU A 313 5.81 29.53 -3.06
C LEU A 313 5.98 29.63 -4.57
N LEU A 314 6.34 28.53 -5.24
CA LEU A 314 6.45 28.45 -6.69
C LEU A 314 5.10 28.69 -7.38
N ALA A 315 4.03 28.09 -6.87
CA ALA A 315 2.67 28.29 -7.38
C ALA A 315 2.22 29.76 -7.29
N ARG A 316 2.64 30.48 -6.24
CA ARG A 316 2.39 31.93 -6.11
C ARG A 316 3.28 32.79 -7.00
N ARG A 317 4.55 32.39 -7.18
CA ARG A 317 5.52 33.17 -7.96
C ARG A 317 5.26 33.08 -9.47
N PHE A 318 4.74 31.95 -9.95
CA PHE A 318 4.49 31.66 -11.37
C PHE A 318 3.03 31.26 -11.62
N PRO A 319 2.07 32.19 -11.51
CA PRO A 319 0.64 31.89 -11.64
C PRO A 319 0.24 31.37 -13.03
N ASP A 320 1.02 31.71 -14.07
CA ASP A 320 0.78 31.33 -15.47
C ASP A 320 1.05 29.85 -15.77
N LYS A 321 1.83 29.17 -14.92
CA LYS A 321 2.23 27.78 -15.13
C LYS A 321 1.28 26.82 -14.40
N GLN A 322 0.21 26.38 -15.07
CA GLN A 322 -0.81 25.52 -14.46
C GLN A 322 -0.26 24.17 -13.96
N TRP A 323 0.77 23.61 -14.59
CA TRP A 323 1.37 22.33 -14.17
C TRP A 323 1.95 22.37 -12.75
N ILE A 324 2.39 23.53 -12.27
CA ILE A 324 2.91 23.73 -10.90
C ILE A 324 1.79 23.51 -9.87
N LYS A 325 0.55 23.87 -10.21
CA LYS A 325 -0.61 23.65 -9.34
C LYS A 325 -1.07 22.18 -9.30
N LEU A 326 -0.64 21.37 -10.28
CA LEU A 326 -0.98 19.94 -10.35
C LEU A 326 -0.06 19.08 -9.48
N ILE A 327 1.08 19.59 -9.03
CA ILE A 327 1.99 18.87 -8.14
C ILE A 327 1.45 18.94 -6.72
N ASN A 328 1.10 17.79 -6.17
CA ASN A 328 0.54 17.66 -4.84
C ASN A 328 1.45 16.78 -3.98
N ILE A 329 2.21 17.43 -3.09
CA ILE A 329 3.18 16.76 -2.21
C ILE A 329 2.53 15.71 -1.30
N PRO A 330 1.40 16.00 -0.61
CA PRO A 330 0.66 14.97 0.12
C PRO A 330 0.34 13.72 -0.72
N LEU A 331 -0.13 13.89 -1.97
CA LEU A 331 -0.45 12.75 -2.85
C LEU A 331 0.79 11.97 -3.28
N ILE A 332 1.93 12.64 -3.48
CA ILE A 332 3.21 11.97 -3.75
C ILE A 332 3.63 11.14 -2.55
N LEU A 333 3.57 11.70 -1.34
CA LEU A 333 3.95 10.99 -0.12
C LEU A 333 2.98 9.83 0.19
N ALA A 334 1.68 10.01 -0.06
CA ALA A 334 0.68 8.96 0.09
C ALA A 334 0.81 7.84 -0.98
N GLY A 335 1.19 8.17 -2.22
CA GLY A 335 1.48 7.16 -3.23
C GLY A 335 2.70 6.30 -2.90
N ALA A 336 3.59 6.79 -2.03
CA ALA A 336 4.76 6.04 -1.57
C ALA A 336 4.42 4.99 -0.50
N THR A 337 3.34 5.13 0.26
CA THR A 337 2.81 4.06 1.14
C THR A 337 2.04 3.00 0.34
N GLY A 338 2.31 3.01 -0.96
CA GLY A 338 1.58 2.42 -2.03
C GLY A 338 1.79 0.92 -2.27
N MET A 339 1.80 0.03 -1.27
CA MET A 339 2.34 -1.34 -1.44
C MET A 339 1.40 -2.37 -2.13
N PRO A 340 1.68 -2.84 -3.36
CA PRO A 340 1.01 -4.04 -3.86
C PRO A 340 1.33 -5.23 -2.94
N PRO A 341 0.33 -6.04 -2.52
CA PRO A 341 0.60 -7.15 -1.64
C PRO A 341 1.58 -8.10 -2.31
N ALA A 342 2.72 -8.32 -1.65
CA ALA A 342 3.52 -9.49 -1.92
C ALA A 342 2.61 -10.69 -1.61
N THR A 343 2.14 -11.37 -2.66
CA THR A 343 1.02 -12.36 -2.72
C THR A 343 -0.38 -11.77 -2.91
N THR A 344 -0.67 -11.31 -4.13
CA THR A 344 -2.01 -11.52 -4.69
C THR A 344 -2.20 -13.02 -4.93
N LEU A 345 -3.27 -13.57 -4.36
CA LEU A 345 -3.79 -14.94 -4.50
C LEU A 345 -3.09 -15.79 -5.58
N ALA A 346 -2.30 -16.76 -5.16
CA ALA A 346 -1.83 -17.81 -6.05
C ALA A 346 -1.71 -19.14 -5.33
N GLY A 347 -2.45 -20.12 -5.82
CA GLY A 347 -2.31 -21.53 -5.51
C GLY A 347 -0.95 -22.12 -5.93
N PRO A 348 -0.82 -23.45 -5.82
CA PRO A 348 0.38 -24.13 -5.37
C PRO A 348 1.53 -24.06 -6.35
N SER A 349 2.69 -23.69 -5.82
CA SER A 349 3.95 -24.40 -6.07
C SER A 349 4.80 -24.09 -4.85
N GLY A 350 4.85 -24.97 -3.85
CA GLY A 350 5.70 -26.15 -4.02
C GLY A 350 7.11 -25.65 -4.31
N ASP A 351 7.69 -24.89 -3.39
CA ASP A 351 9.13 -24.82 -3.16
C ASP A 351 9.38 -23.98 -1.91
N HIS A 352 10.02 -24.63 -0.93
CA HIS A 352 10.76 -23.98 0.12
C HIS A 352 11.85 -23.12 -0.52
N ALA A 353 11.50 -21.91 -0.91
CA ALA A 353 12.44 -20.81 -1.07
C ALA A 353 12.00 -19.72 -0.10
N SER A 354 12.23 -19.98 1.19
CA SER A 354 12.84 -18.97 2.02
C SER A 354 13.85 -18.24 1.14
N THR A 355 13.65 -16.95 0.87
CA THR A 355 14.77 -16.10 0.46
C THR A 355 15.91 -16.48 1.40
N PRO A 356 17.02 -17.06 0.91
CA PRO A 356 18.12 -17.32 1.80
C PRO A 356 18.47 -15.95 2.37
N SER A 357 18.43 -15.85 3.71
CA SER A 357 19.23 -14.85 4.41
C SER A 357 20.59 -14.84 3.70
N PRO A 358 21.16 -13.68 3.31
CA PRO A 358 22.48 -13.64 2.71
C PRO A 358 23.52 -13.97 3.79
N LYS A 359 23.54 -15.24 4.22
CA LYS A 359 24.66 -15.84 4.90
C LYS A 359 25.70 -16.11 3.82
N GLY A 360 26.72 -15.26 3.80
CA GLY A 360 27.92 -15.47 2.99
C GLY A 360 27.87 -14.79 1.63
N MET A 361 28.00 -13.46 1.61
CA MET A 361 28.65 -12.81 0.49
C MET A 361 30.15 -12.77 0.84
N PRO A 362 31.04 -13.49 0.11
CA PRO A 362 32.46 -13.21 0.23
C PRO A 362 32.70 -11.77 -0.26
N ILE A 363 33.56 -11.11 0.51
CA ILE A 363 34.01 -9.71 0.48
C ILE A 363 34.06 -9.09 -0.91
#